data_AF-A0A5E7YYQ3-F1
#
_entry.id   AF-A0A5E7YYQ3-F1
#
_cell.length_a   1.000
_cell.length_b   1.000
_cell.length_c   1.000
_cell.angle_alpha   90.00
_cell.angle_beta   90.00
_cell.angle_gamma   90.00
#
_symmetry.space_group_name_H-M   'P 1'
#
loop_
_entity.id
_entity.type
_entity.pdbx_description
1 polymer ?
#
loop_
_entity_poly.entity_id
_entity_poly.type
_entity_poly.pdbx_seq_one_letter_code
_entity_poly.pdbx_strand_id
1 'polypeptide(L)'
;MHKLLLAAAATLAFLPAPAAFAAPAAANSTVLAPQTEGYERLYRVLVSDPDDLGARRLADIMVDIMGAATPLHAEIETAHPGFEAALADAMMPLVTAYMTRNRALHQDDFLAAIAPLMSEEEAVEIAEFYESEMGQRMLRAARRNYQLSISQERLMSDEEFTREDAQRSVEATRASAMQDLSPAEFDAIGDTLMANPRLLQNIMALREPMLAIRVSMDNEPMTGAEEAQLEAIYTTVLARYGY
;
A
#
# COMPACT_ATOMS: atom_id res chain seq x y z
N MET A 1 15.77 19.19 -4.19
CA MET A 1 14.38 18.73 -4.09
C MET A 1 14.47 17.35 -3.49
N HIS A 2 13.92 17.20 -2.29
CA HIS A 2 14.04 16.00 -1.47
C HIS A 2 13.27 14.85 -2.11
N LYS A 3 13.80 13.62 -2.05
CA LYS A 3 13.08 12.42 -2.47
C LYS A 3 11.84 12.25 -1.59
N LEU A 4 10.67 12.66 -2.08
CA LEU A 4 9.41 12.31 -1.41
C LEU A 4 9.22 10.79 -1.57
N LEU A 5 9.45 10.05 -0.49
CA LEU A 5 9.11 8.64 -0.38
C LEU A 5 7.58 8.54 -0.47
N LEU A 6 7.11 8.09 -1.61
CA LEU A 6 5.70 8.12 -1.96
C LEU A 6 5.35 6.75 -2.47
N ALA A 7 4.93 5.80 -1.64
CA ALA A 7 3.95 4.85 -2.16
C ALA A 7 3.00 4.41 -1.08
N ALA A 8 1.72 4.32 -1.44
CA ALA A 8 0.72 3.55 -0.74
C ALA A 8 0.38 2.40 -1.67
N ALA A 9 0.91 1.22 -1.38
CA ALA A 9 0.74 0.04 -2.20
C ALA A 9 0.67 -1.20 -1.30
N ALA A 10 -0.41 -1.95 -1.52
CA ALA A 10 -0.66 -3.32 -1.08
C ALA A 10 -0.25 -3.63 0.37
N THR A 11 -1.01 -3.11 1.34
CA THR A 11 -0.90 -3.55 2.72
C THR A 11 -1.53 -4.93 2.85
N LEU A 12 -0.72 -5.98 2.72
CA LEU A 12 -1.16 -7.37 2.85
C LEU A 12 -0.23 -8.20 3.73
N ALA A 13 -0.82 -8.69 4.83
CA ALA A 13 -0.68 -10.00 5.46
C ALA A 13 -1.19 -9.87 6.90
N PHE A 14 -2.50 -10.01 7.10
CA PHE A 14 -3.23 -9.68 8.34
C PHE A 14 -3.27 -10.81 9.37
N LEU A 15 -2.13 -11.47 9.64
CA LEU A 15 -2.13 -12.58 10.60
C LEU A 15 -0.91 -12.55 11.54
N PRO A 16 -1.08 -12.91 12.82
CA PRO A 16 0.04 -13.11 13.73
C PRO A 16 0.89 -14.28 13.22
N ALA A 17 2.20 -14.06 13.10
CA ALA A 17 3.15 -15.11 12.74
C ALA A 17 3.21 -16.17 13.86
N PRO A 18 2.87 -17.45 13.62
CA PRO A 18 3.37 -18.54 14.43
C PRO A 18 4.89 -18.64 14.21
N ALA A 19 5.61 -18.98 15.27
CA ALA A 19 7.05 -19.19 15.23
C ALA A 19 7.42 -20.20 14.13
N ALA A 20 8.50 -19.87 13.41
CA ALA A 20 8.94 -20.44 12.14
C ALA A 20 8.88 -21.97 12.02
N PHE A 21 8.20 -22.44 10.96
CA PHE A 21 8.49 -23.73 10.33
C PHE A 21 9.36 -23.49 9.09
N ALA A 22 10.50 -24.18 9.01
CA ALA A 22 11.41 -24.11 7.88
C ALA A 22 10.81 -24.79 6.64
N ALA A 23 10.70 -24.04 5.54
CA ALA A 23 10.28 -24.56 4.24
C ALA A 23 11.48 -25.20 3.49
N PRO A 24 11.26 -26.27 2.70
CA PRO A 24 12.31 -26.91 1.92
C PRO A 24 12.65 -26.12 0.64
N ALA A 25 13.89 -26.29 0.17
CA ALA A 25 14.45 -25.62 -1.01
C ALA A 25 13.80 -26.11 -2.32
N ALA A 26 13.38 -25.17 -3.17
CA ALA A 26 12.81 -25.43 -4.49
C ALA A 26 13.88 -25.75 -5.54
N ALA A 27 13.56 -26.67 -6.46
CA ALA A 27 14.38 -27.12 -7.56
C ALA A 27 13.92 -26.52 -8.91
N ASN A 28 14.90 -26.12 -9.73
CA ASN A 28 14.94 -25.94 -11.19
C ASN A 28 13.67 -25.46 -11.94
N SER A 29 13.69 -24.18 -12.33
CA SER A 29 12.74 -23.57 -13.26
C SER A 29 13.00 -23.99 -14.71
N THR A 30 12.01 -24.65 -15.32
CA THR A 30 11.89 -24.82 -16.77
C THR A 30 10.94 -23.74 -17.29
N VAL A 31 11.32 -23.04 -18.36
CA VAL A 31 10.51 -21.96 -18.96
C VAL A 31 9.21 -22.54 -19.55
N LEU A 32 8.07 -22.20 -18.95
CA LEU A 32 6.72 -22.40 -19.48
C LEU A 32 5.98 -21.06 -19.35
N ALA A 33 5.31 -20.63 -20.42
CA ALA A 33 4.31 -19.56 -20.39
C ALA A 33 3.03 -20.08 -21.08
N PRO A 34 1.81 -19.63 -20.71
CA PRO A 34 1.44 -18.69 -19.64
C PRO A 34 0.70 -19.42 -18.50
N GLN A 35 1.41 -19.66 -17.38
CA GLN A 35 0.80 -19.98 -16.08
C GLN A 35 0.71 -18.70 -15.23
N THR A 36 0.29 -17.59 -15.85
CA THR A 36 0.36 -16.25 -15.25
C THR A 36 -1.00 -15.68 -14.91
N GLU A 37 -2.11 -16.25 -15.39
CA GLU A 37 -3.43 -15.65 -15.23
C GLU A 37 -3.86 -15.63 -13.76
N GLY A 38 -3.61 -16.71 -13.02
CA GLY A 38 -3.91 -16.78 -11.58
C GLY A 38 -3.08 -15.79 -10.75
N TYR A 39 -1.78 -15.70 -11.01
CA TYR A 39 -0.91 -14.74 -10.33
C TYR A 39 -1.22 -13.29 -10.69
N GLU A 40 -1.53 -13.01 -11.95
CA GLU A 40 -1.94 -11.68 -12.42
C GLU A 40 -3.30 -11.28 -11.83
N ARG A 41 -4.24 -12.22 -11.70
CA ARG A 41 -5.51 -11.99 -11.01
C ARG A 41 -5.26 -11.66 -9.55
N LEU A 42 -4.45 -12.44 -8.85
CA LEU A 42 -4.07 -12.16 -7.47
C LEU A 42 -3.47 -10.76 -7.36
N TYR A 43 -2.44 -10.46 -8.15
CA TYR A 43 -1.82 -9.14 -8.20
C TYR A 43 -2.86 -8.02 -8.32
N ARG A 44 -3.72 -8.11 -9.34
CA ARG A 44 -4.76 -7.12 -9.63
C ARG A 44 -5.70 -6.91 -8.44
N VAL A 45 -6.12 -7.98 -7.77
CA VAL A 45 -7.00 -7.90 -6.60
C VAL A 45 -6.28 -7.20 -5.44
N LEU A 46 -5.04 -7.59 -5.15
CA LEU A 46 -4.26 -7.03 -4.05
C LEU A 46 -3.93 -5.54 -4.25
N VAL A 47 -3.57 -5.15 -5.47
CA VAL A 47 -3.23 -3.75 -5.80
C VAL A 47 -4.42 -2.92 -6.26
N SER A 48 -5.61 -3.52 -6.39
CA SER A 48 -6.83 -2.76 -6.67
C SER A 48 -7.00 -1.66 -5.63
N ASP A 49 -7.70 -0.58 -5.98
CA ASP A 49 -8.11 0.44 -5.02
C ASP A 49 -9.48 0.97 -5.40
N PRO A 50 -10.53 0.12 -5.39
CA PRO A 50 -11.89 0.60 -5.53
C PRO A 50 -12.14 1.71 -4.52
N ASP A 51 -12.71 2.81 -5.00
CA ASP A 51 -13.03 4.01 -4.24
C ASP A 51 -11.82 4.90 -3.87
N ASP A 52 -10.64 4.66 -4.47
CA ASP A 52 -9.43 5.48 -4.34
C ASP A 52 -9.00 5.72 -2.86
N LEU A 53 -9.27 4.76 -1.97
CA LEU A 53 -9.02 4.90 -0.54
C LEU A 53 -7.52 5.00 -0.21
N GLY A 54 -6.71 4.18 -0.87
CA GLY A 54 -5.26 4.23 -0.73
C GLY A 54 -4.68 5.52 -1.32
N ALA A 55 -5.19 5.95 -2.47
CA ALA A 55 -4.82 7.22 -3.09
C ALA A 55 -5.18 8.42 -2.20
N ARG A 56 -6.39 8.42 -1.63
CA ARG A 56 -6.81 9.45 -0.69
C ARG A 56 -5.91 9.49 0.54
N ARG A 57 -5.66 8.33 1.15
CA ARG A 57 -4.80 8.27 2.33
C ARG A 57 -3.38 8.77 2.03
N LEU A 58 -2.85 8.46 0.86
CA LEU A 58 -1.54 8.95 0.43
C LEU A 58 -1.53 10.47 0.20
N ALA A 59 -2.58 11.02 -0.40
CA ALA A 59 -2.72 12.47 -0.57
C ALA A 59 -2.77 13.18 0.80
N ASP A 60 -3.53 12.67 1.76
CA ASP A 60 -3.59 13.22 3.12
C ASP A 60 -2.20 13.20 3.78
N ILE A 61 -1.46 12.08 3.65
CA ILE A 61 -0.08 11.96 4.16
C ILE A 61 0.87 12.99 3.51
N MET A 62 0.74 13.22 2.19
CA MET A 62 1.54 14.25 1.51
C MET A 62 1.27 15.64 2.06
N VAL A 63 0.00 15.96 2.30
CA VAL A 63 -0.39 17.25 2.91
C VAL A 63 0.17 17.38 4.32
N ASP A 64 0.06 16.33 5.15
CA ASP A 64 0.64 16.32 6.50
C ASP A 64 2.16 16.60 6.48
N ILE A 65 2.89 16.00 5.53
CA ILE A 65 4.34 16.21 5.36
C ILE A 65 4.64 17.64 4.92
N MET A 66 3.90 18.17 3.95
CA MET A 66 4.09 19.54 3.46
C MET A 66 3.76 20.59 4.54
N GLY A 67 2.73 20.32 5.35
CA GLY A 67 2.33 21.16 6.47
C GLY A 67 3.36 21.17 7.59
N ALA A 68 3.94 20.01 7.91
CA ALA A 68 5.03 19.91 8.88
C ALA A 68 6.30 20.66 8.41
N ALA A 69 6.54 20.72 7.10
CA ALA A 69 7.69 21.41 6.53
C ALA A 69 7.56 22.94 6.53
N THR A 70 6.35 23.49 6.61
CA THR A 70 6.12 24.93 6.39
C THR A 70 5.10 25.52 7.38
N PRO A 71 5.49 26.44 8.29
CA PRO A 71 4.56 27.10 9.21
C PRO A 71 3.39 27.80 8.52
N LEU A 72 3.58 28.24 7.28
CA LEU A 72 2.57 28.87 6.44
C LEU A 72 1.29 28.01 6.30
N HIS A 73 1.40 26.67 6.24
CA HIS A 73 0.22 25.82 6.05
C HIS A 73 -0.74 25.93 7.24
N ALA A 74 -0.21 25.88 8.45
CA ALA A 74 -1.00 26.04 9.68
C ALA A 74 -1.63 27.44 9.77
N GLU A 75 -0.92 28.48 9.30
CA GLU A 75 -1.47 29.84 9.22
C GLU A 75 -2.63 29.92 8.22
N ILE A 76 -2.47 29.35 7.02
CA ILE A 76 -3.52 29.32 6.00
C ILE A 76 -4.72 28.51 6.49
N GLU A 77 -4.53 27.32 7.05
CA GLU A 77 -5.61 26.49 7.58
C GLU A 77 -6.38 27.21 8.71
N THR A 78 -5.67 27.94 9.59
CA THR A 78 -6.31 28.75 10.64
C THR A 78 -7.14 29.90 10.05
N ALA A 79 -6.64 30.57 9.01
CA ALA A 79 -7.34 31.66 8.34
C ALA A 79 -8.47 31.18 7.41
N HIS A 80 -8.31 29.98 6.86
CA HIS A 80 -9.16 29.36 5.83
C HIS A 80 -9.34 27.86 6.11
N PRO A 81 -10.24 27.48 7.04
CA PRO A 81 -10.50 26.08 7.36
C PRO A 81 -10.86 25.26 6.12
N GLY A 82 -10.23 24.10 5.96
CA GLY A 82 -10.37 23.21 4.80
C GLY A 82 -9.37 23.47 3.67
N PHE A 83 -8.32 24.25 3.90
CA PHE A 83 -7.20 24.41 2.97
C PHE A 83 -6.49 23.08 2.74
N GLU A 84 -6.15 22.37 3.82
CA GLU A 84 -5.47 21.07 3.74
C GLU A 84 -6.32 20.03 2.98
N ALA A 85 -7.62 20.00 3.23
CA ALA A 85 -8.56 19.13 2.51
C ALA A 85 -8.63 19.49 1.02
N ALA A 86 -8.68 20.78 0.68
CA ALA A 86 -8.67 21.24 -0.71
C ALA A 86 -7.36 20.90 -1.44
N LEU A 87 -6.23 20.92 -0.72
CA LEU A 87 -4.95 20.51 -1.25
C LEU A 87 -4.90 19.00 -1.51
N ALA A 88 -5.35 18.18 -0.56
CA ALA A 88 -5.44 16.73 -0.73
C ALA A 88 -6.36 16.34 -1.91
N ASP A 89 -7.53 16.97 -2.02
CA ASP A 89 -8.46 16.76 -3.13
C ASP A 89 -7.83 17.14 -4.48
N ALA A 90 -7.06 18.22 -4.53
CA ALA A 90 -6.35 18.65 -5.74
C ALA A 90 -5.20 17.70 -6.13
N MET A 91 -4.61 16.99 -5.16
CA MET A 91 -3.56 15.98 -5.40
C MET A 91 -4.10 14.64 -5.92
N MET A 92 -5.37 14.31 -5.70
CA MET A 92 -5.95 13.01 -6.06
C MET A 92 -5.63 12.53 -7.48
N PRO A 93 -5.75 13.35 -8.55
CA PRO A 93 -5.42 12.89 -9.90
C PRO A 93 -3.94 12.51 -10.07
N LEU A 94 -3.04 13.29 -9.47
CA LEU A 94 -1.59 13.03 -9.50
C LEU A 94 -1.26 11.75 -8.72
N VAL A 95 -1.80 11.62 -7.50
CA VAL A 95 -1.54 10.47 -6.63
C VAL A 95 -2.05 9.17 -7.26
N THR A 96 -3.24 9.22 -7.85
CA THR A 96 -3.81 8.06 -8.57
C THR A 96 -2.94 7.66 -9.75
N ALA A 97 -2.52 8.62 -10.58
CA ALA A 97 -1.64 8.36 -11.72
C ALA A 97 -0.29 7.78 -11.28
N TYR A 98 0.30 8.35 -10.23
CA TYR A 98 1.54 7.87 -9.62
C TYR A 98 1.39 6.41 -9.16
N MET A 99 0.34 6.09 -8.41
CA MET A 99 0.10 4.74 -7.90
C MET A 99 -0.14 3.74 -9.03
N THR A 100 -0.88 4.12 -10.07
CA THR A 100 -1.07 3.28 -11.27
C THR A 100 0.26 2.99 -11.96
N ARG A 101 1.10 4.00 -12.17
CA ARG A 101 2.44 3.82 -12.75
C ARG A 101 3.31 2.92 -11.89
N ASN A 102 3.40 3.21 -10.60
CA ASN A 102 4.24 2.47 -9.66
C ASN A 102 3.82 0.99 -9.58
N ARG A 103 2.50 0.70 -9.55
CA ARG A 103 1.99 -0.67 -9.67
C ARG A 103 2.47 -1.34 -10.96
N ALA A 104 2.24 -0.71 -12.11
CA ALA A 104 2.65 -1.28 -13.40
C ALA A 104 4.16 -1.60 -13.48
N LEU A 105 5.01 -0.79 -12.86
CA LEU A 105 6.47 -1.03 -12.81
C LEU A 105 6.85 -2.28 -12.01
N HIS A 106 6.11 -2.62 -10.95
CA HIS A 106 6.42 -3.72 -10.04
C HIS A 106 5.55 -4.97 -10.24
N GLN A 107 4.75 -5.03 -11.31
CA GLN A 107 3.95 -6.20 -11.61
C GLN A 107 4.83 -7.44 -11.86
N ASP A 108 5.87 -7.32 -12.67
CA ASP A 108 6.75 -8.44 -12.99
C ASP A 108 7.54 -8.92 -11.76
N ASP A 109 7.99 -8.00 -10.90
CA ASP A 109 8.63 -8.32 -9.63
C ASP A 109 7.70 -9.14 -8.72
N PHE A 110 6.42 -8.77 -8.66
CA PHE A 110 5.41 -9.52 -7.92
C PHE A 110 5.25 -10.94 -8.46
N LEU A 111 5.04 -11.08 -9.77
CA LEU A 111 4.84 -12.40 -10.38
C LEU A 111 6.06 -13.30 -10.16
N ALA A 112 7.27 -12.77 -10.33
CA ALA A 112 8.52 -13.48 -10.11
C ALA A 112 8.72 -13.90 -8.64
N ALA A 113 8.25 -13.08 -7.68
CA ALA A 113 8.40 -13.36 -6.27
C ALA A 113 7.37 -14.37 -5.74
N ILE A 114 6.17 -14.45 -6.33
CA ILE A 114 5.10 -15.33 -5.87
C ILE A 114 5.11 -16.70 -6.55
N ALA A 115 5.47 -16.79 -7.83
CA ALA A 115 5.45 -18.04 -8.58
C ALA A 115 6.25 -19.21 -7.94
N PRO A 116 7.36 -18.99 -7.22
CA PRO A 116 8.08 -20.07 -6.52
C PRO A 116 7.41 -20.56 -5.22
N LEU A 117 6.40 -19.85 -4.70
CA LEU A 117 5.87 -20.06 -3.35
C LEU A 117 4.56 -20.84 -3.31
N MET A 118 3.82 -20.83 -4.41
CA MET A 118 2.49 -21.44 -4.51
C MET A 118 2.20 -21.78 -5.97
N SER A 119 1.22 -22.64 -6.22
CA SER A 119 0.71 -22.91 -7.57
C SER A 119 -0.20 -21.79 -8.07
N GLU A 120 -0.51 -21.81 -9.36
CA GLU A 120 -1.44 -20.86 -9.96
C GLU A 120 -2.86 -21.02 -9.39
N GLU A 121 -3.30 -22.26 -9.15
CA GLU A 121 -4.59 -22.54 -8.50
C GLU A 121 -4.64 -21.98 -7.08
N GLU A 122 -3.54 -22.07 -6.34
CA GLU A 122 -3.44 -21.48 -5.01
C GLU A 122 -3.50 -19.96 -5.06
N ALA A 123 -2.88 -19.32 -6.06
CA ALA A 123 -3.01 -17.89 -6.26
C ALA A 123 -4.45 -17.48 -6.61
N VAL A 124 -5.15 -18.28 -7.42
CA VAL A 124 -6.59 -18.09 -7.71
C VAL A 124 -7.43 -18.18 -6.44
N GLU A 125 -7.20 -19.17 -5.57
CA GLU A 125 -7.93 -19.31 -4.30
C GLU A 125 -7.73 -18.09 -3.39
N ILE A 126 -6.52 -17.54 -3.33
CA ILE A 126 -6.25 -16.31 -2.57
C ILE A 126 -6.95 -15.11 -3.21
N ALA A 127 -6.93 -15.01 -4.55
CA ALA A 127 -7.60 -13.94 -5.26
C ALA A 127 -9.12 -13.97 -4.99
N GLU A 128 -9.74 -15.15 -5.06
CA GLU A 128 -11.16 -15.35 -4.74
C GLU A 128 -11.51 -14.97 -3.31
N PHE A 129 -10.64 -15.31 -2.35
CA PHE A 129 -10.80 -14.85 -0.97
C PHE A 129 -10.80 -13.33 -0.88
N TYR A 130 -9.84 -12.65 -1.51
CA TYR A 130 -9.77 -11.18 -1.47
C TYR A 130 -10.84 -10.48 -2.31
N GLU A 131 -11.42 -11.14 -3.31
CA GLU A 131 -12.59 -10.67 -4.06
C GLU A 131 -13.90 -10.85 -3.28
N SER A 132 -13.95 -11.76 -2.29
CA SER A 132 -15.11 -11.92 -1.42
C SER A 132 -15.42 -10.64 -0.64
N GLU A 133 -16.67 -10.50 -0.18
CA GLU A 133 -17.09 -9.36 0.64
C GLU A 133 -16.20 -9.20 1.89
N MET A 134 -15.78 -10.32 2.49
CA MET A 134 -14.89 -10.33 3.65
C MET A 134 -13.48 -9.85 3.29
N GLY A 135 -12.91 -10.39 2.23
CA GLY A 135 -11.58 -9.99 1.76
C GLY A 135 -11.52 -8.53 1.33
N GLN A 136 -12.57 -8.03 0.67
CA GLN A 136 -12.71 -6.63 0.30
C GLN A 136 -12.85 -5.72 1.53
N ARG A 137 -13.59 -6.14 2.56
CA ARG A 137 -13.62 -5.41 3.85
C ARG A 137 -12.23 -5.29 4.46
N MET A 138 -11.46 -6.38 4.50
CA MET A 138 -10.09 -6.37 5.01
C MET A 138 -9.19 -5.42 4.21
N LEU A 139 -9.23 -5.49 2.88
CA LEU A 139 -8.46 -4.60 2.01
C LEU A 139 -8.84 -3.14 2.20
N ARG A 140 -10.14 -2.81 2.28
CA ARG A 140 -10.61 -1.44 2.55
C ARG A 140 -10.16 -0.94 3.92
N ALA A 141 -10.24 -1.77 4.96
CA ALA A 141 -9.75 -1.42 6.29
C ALA A 141 -8.24 -1.15 6.25
N ALA A 142 -7.47 -2.00 5.59
CA ALA A 142 -6.03 -1.82 5.41
C ALA A 142 -5.68 -0.50 4.71
N ARG A 143 -6.36 -0.18 3.60
CA ARG A 143 -6.10 1.04 2.81
C ARG A 143 -6.45 2.31 3.58
N ARG A 144 -7.61 2.34 4.26
CA ARG A 144 -8.01 3.49 5.11
C ARG A 144 -7.03 3.74 6.25
N ASN A 145 -6.49 2.66 6.80
CA ASN A 145 -5.59 2.70 7.95
C ASN A 145 -4.11 2.69 7.57
N TYR A 146 -3.79 2.87 6.29
CA TYR A 146 -2.41 2.91 5.85
C TYR A 146 -1.66 4.03 6.59
N GLN A 147 -0.54 3.66 7.21
CA GLN A 147 0.30 4.57 7.99
C GLN A 147 1.76 4.41 7.57
N LEU A 148 2.41 5.52 7.24
CA LEU A 148 3.86 5.57 7.13
C LEU A 148 4.47 5.62 8.54
N SER A 149 5.08 4.51 8.97
CA SER A 149 5.77 4.41 10.27
C SER A 149 7.20 4.94 10.21
N ILE A 150 7.40 6.10 9.58
CA ILE A 150 8.69 6.80 9.48
C ILE A 150 8.57 8.19 10.10
N SER A 151 9.65 8.68 10.71
CA SER A 151 9.65 10.02 11.30
C SER A 151 9.53 11.09 10.21
N GLN A 152 8.92 12.22 10.54
CA GLN A 152 8.83 13.37 9.63
C GLN A 152 10.22 13.84 9.18
N GLU A 153 11.19 13.87 10.10
CA GLU A 153 12.58 14.22 9.78
C GLU A 153 13.16 13.33 8.67
N ARG A 154 12.82 12.03 8.70
CA ARG A 154 13.30 11.06 7.72
C ARG A 154 12.53 11.13 6.39
N LEU A 155 11.25 11.49 6.43
CA LEU A 155 10.48 11.82 5.22
C LEU A 155 11.03 13.05 4.50
N MET A 156 11.62 13.97 5.26
CA MET A 156 12.26 15.17 4.74
C MET A 156 13.74 14.95 4.40
N SER A 157 14.32 13.80 4.71
CA SER A 157 15.69 13.45 4.32
C SER A 157 15.68 12.63 3.02
N ASP A 158 16.82 12.57 2.34
CA ASP A 158 17.00 11.71 1.14
C ASP A 158 17.29 10.24 1.53
N GLU A 159 16.96 9.83 2.76
CA GLU A 159 17.15 8.46 3.22
C GLU A 159 16.14 7.52 2.56
N GLU A 160 16.62 6.33 2.17
CA GLU A 160 15.76 5.31 1.57
C GLU A 160 14.83 4.70 2.63
N PHE A 161 13.61 4.36 2.19
CA PHE A 161 12.69 3.54 2.96
C PHE A 161 13.26 2.12 3.09
N THR A 162 13.38 1.61 4.31
CA THR A 162 14.01 0.30 4.55
C THR A 162 12.97 -0.79 4.77
N ARG A 163 13.42 -2.05 4.77
CA ARG A 163 12.61 -3.21 5.16
C ARG A 163 12.03 -3.07 6.57
N GLU A 164 12.78 -2.53 7.51
CA GLU A 164 12.31 -2.33 8.88
C GLU A 164 11.15 -1.32 8.93
N ASP A 165 11.23 -0.26 8.12
CA ASP A 165 10.15 0.72 8.00
C ASP A 165 8.90 0.11 7.38
N ALA A 166 9.07 -0.69 6.32
CA ALA A 166 7.98 -1.44 5.69
C ALA A 166 7.29 -2.34 6.71
N GLN A 167 8.06 -3.08 7.51
CA GLN A 167 7.51 -3.95 8.53
C GLN A 167 6.75 -3.17 9.61
N ARG A 168 7.33 -2.07 10.13
CA ARG A 168 6.64 -1.21 11.12
C ARG A 168 5.38 -0.58 10.56
N SER A 169 5.37 -0.19 9.28
CA SER A 169 4.20 0.36 8.58
C SER A 169 3.09 -0.68 8.46
N VAL A 170 3.43 -1.91 8.07
CA VAL A 170 2.48 -3.02 7.99
C VAL A 170 1.92 -3.37 9.37
N GLU A 171 2.74 -3.42 10.41
CA GLU A 171 2.30 -3.72 11.78
C GLU A 171 1.39 -2.63 12.36
N ALA A 172 1.69 -1.35 12.11
CA ALA A 172 0.86 -0.22 12.51
C ALA A 172 -0.48 -0.21 11.76
N THR A 173 -0.44 -0.38 10.43
CA THR A 173 -1.65 -0.49 9.60
C THR A 173 -2.50 -1.68 10.06
N ARG A 174 -1.87 -2.80 10.42
CA ARG A 174 -2.55 -3.97 10.96
C ARG A 174 -3.28 -3.65 12.25
N ALA A 175 -2.59 -3.06 13.21
CA ALA A 175 -3.16 -2.73 14.50
C ALA A 175 -4.35 -1.77 14.36
N SER A 176 -4.25 -0.79 13.47
CA SER A 176 -5.30 0.20 13.21
C SER A 176 -6.50 -0.41 12.47
N ALA A 177 -6.26 -1.18 11.41
CA ALA A 177 -7.36 -1.84 10.69
C ALA A 177 -8.10 -2.87 11.55
N MET A 178 -7.43 -3.52 12.51
CA MET A 178 -8.11 -4.40 13.48
C MET A 178 -9.04 -3.64 14.44
N GLN A 179 -8.81 -2.34 14.68
CA GLN A 179 -9.70 -1.52 15.51
C GLN A 179 -10.98 -1.12 14.76
N ASP A 180 -10.92 -1.07 13.42
CA ASP A 180 -12.06 -0.74 12.56
C ASP A 180 -13.01 -1.93 12.32
N LEU A 181 -12.56 -3.15 12.58
CA LEU A 181 -13.37 -4.35 12.45
C LEU A 181 -14.19 -4.58 13.73
N SER A 182 -15.47 -4.87 13.57
CA SER A 182 -16.30 -5.32 14.70
C SER A 182 -15.83 -6.70 15.20
N PRO A 183 -16.09 -7.07 16.47
CA PRO A 183 -15.76 -8.39 16.98
C PRO A 183 -16.32 -9.54 16.13
N ALA A 184 -17.56 -9.39 15.64
CA ALA A 184 -18.20 -10.40 14.79
C ALA A 184 -17.50 -10.55 13.42
N GLU A 185 -16.98 -9.46 12.85
CA GLU A 185 -16.20 -9.52 11.62
C GLU A 185 -14.85 -10.20 11.86
N PHE A 186 -14.19 -9.88 12.98
CA PHE A 186 -12.92 -10.51 13.35
C PHE A 186 -13.09 -12.03 13.53
N ASP A 187 -14.13 -12.46 14.24
CA ASP A 187 -14.43 -13.88 14.45
C ASP A 187 -14.74 -14.57 13.11
N ALA A 188 -15.53 -13.94 12.24
CA ALA A 188 -15.85 -14.50 10.94
C ALA A 188 -14.62 -14.64 10.01
N ILE A 189 -13.68 -13.69 10.06
CA ILE A 189 -12.38 -13.80 9.36
C ILE A 189 -11.59 -14.97 9.94
N GLY A 190 -11.50 -15.05 11.27
CA GLY A 190 -10.80 -16.12 11.98
C GLY A 190 -11.34 -17.50 11.62
N ASP A 191 -12.66 -17.67 11.68
CA ASP A 191 -13.35 -18.93 11.35
C ASP A 191 -13.11 -19.34 9.90
N THR A 192 -13.19 -18.38 8.96
CA THR A 192 -12.95 -18.65 7.53
C THR A 192 -11.52 -19.14 7.29
N LEU A 193 -10.52 -18.48 7.90
CA LEU A 193 -9.12 -18.83 7.74
C LEU A 193 -8.75 -20.13 8.48
N MET A 194 -9.34 -20.39 9.66
CA MET A 194 -9.15 -21.64 10.38
C MET A 194 -9.82 -22.83 9.68
N ALA A 195 -10.96 -22.62 9.02
CA ALA A 195 -11.61 -23.63 8.20
C ALA A 195 -10.83 -23.97 6.93
N ASN A 196 -9.93 -23.10 6.48
CA ASN A 196 -9.05 -23.33 5.33
C ASN A 196 -7.56 -23.12 5.69
N PRO A 197 -6.91 -24.09 6.38
CA PRO A 197 -5.53 -23.96 6.81
C PRO A 197 -4.52 -23.75 5.67
N ARG A 198 -4.82 -24.25 4.47
CA ARG A 198 -3.97 -24.06 3.29
C ARG A 198 -4.02 -22.60 2.81
N LEU A 199 -5.22 -22.02 2.69
CA LEU A 199 -5.38 -20.60 2.35
C LEU A 199 -4.64 -19.72 3.36
N LEU A 200 -4.77 -20.03 4.66
CA LEU A 200 -4.05 -19.36 5.72
C LEU A 200 -2.52 -19.41 5.51
N GLN A 201 -1.97 -20.60 5.26
CA GLN A 201 -0.53 -20.78 5.00
C GLN A 201 -0.08 -19.99 3.76
N ASN A 202 -0.87 -20.00 2.68
CA ASN A 202 -0.50 -19.33 1.44
C ASN A 202 -0.55 -17.80 1.59
N ILE A 203 -1.56 -17.24 2.26
CA ILE A 203 -1.60 -15.81 2.59
C ILE A 203 -0.39 -15.40 3.43
N MET A 204 0.00 -16.24 4.38
CA MET A 204 1.17 -15.98 5.23
C MET A 204 2.48 -16.02 4.44
N ALA A 205 2.60 -16.92 3.47
CA ALA A 205 3.77 -17.03 2.60
C ALA A 205 4.01 -15.76 1.75
N LEU A 206 2.95 -14.97 1.48
CA LEU A 206 3.06 -13.71 0.74
C LEU A 206 3.81 -12.61 1.51
N ARG A 207 3.89 -12.67 2.85
CA ARG A 207 4.37 -11.55 3.67
C ARG A 207 5.76 -11.06 3.29
N GLU A 208 6.75 -11.95 3.28
CA GLU A 208 8.15 -11.57 3.07
C GLU A 208 8.44 -11.07 1.63
N PRO A 209 7.94 -11.72 0.57
CA PRO A 209 8.02 -11.18 -0.79
C PRO A 209 7.37 -9.80 -0.92
N MET A 210 6.19 -9.63 -0.35
CA MET A 210 5.45 -8.37 -0.42
C MET A 210 6.18 -7.24 0.28
N LEU A 211 6.88 -7.50 1.39
CA LEU A 211 7.71 -6.50 2.06
C LEU A 211 8.86 -6.02 1.17
N ALA A 212 9.50 -6.91 0.41
CA ALA A 212 10.58 -6.52 -0.50
C ALA A 212 10.06 -5.64 -1.66
N ILE A 213 8.95 -6.03 -2.28
CA ILE A 213 8.29 -5.26 -3.33
C ILE A 213 7.85 -3.90 -2.78
N ARG A 214 7.26 -3.89 -1.58
CA ARG A 214 6.83 -2.68 -0.89
C ARG A 214 7.97 -1.68 -0.72
N VAL A 215 9.13 -2.14 -0.26
CA VAL A 215 10.33 -1.30 -0.14
C VAL A 215 10.72 -0.70 -1.49
N SER A 216 10.69 -1.49 -2.56
CA SER A 216 11.00 -0.99 -3.90
C SER A 216 10.00 0.07 -4.35
N MET A 217 8.69 -0.19 -4.18
CA MET A 217 7.63 0.74 -4.53
C MET A 217 7.74 2.06 -3.76
N ASP A 218 8.04 2.01 -2.46
CA ASP A 218 8.15 3.19 -1.60
C ASP A 218 9.36 4.06 -1.92
N ASN A 219 10.40 3.48 -2.51
CA ASN A 219 11.59 4.19 -2.97
C ASN A 219 11.51 4.63 -4.45
N GLU A 220 10.43 4.30 -5.16
CA GLU A 220 10.26 4.67 -6.57
C GLU A 220 10.02 6.20 -6.68
N PRO A 221 10.95 6.95 -7.32
CA PRO A 221 10.84 8.39 -7.38
C PRO A 221 9.65 8.84 -8.24
N MET A 222 9.14 10.03 -7.94
CA MET A 222 8.28 10.75 -8.88
C MET A 222 9.08 11.05 -10.15
N THR A 223 8.41 11.01 -11.29
CA THR A 223 8.98 11.52 -12.55
C THR A 223 9.03 13.03 -12.51
N GLY A 224 9.91 13.66 -13.30
CA GLY A 224 9.95 15.13 -13.37
C GLY A 224 8.63 15.78 -13.82
N ALA A 225 7.78 15.07 -14.57
CA ALA A 225 6.45 15.56 -14.92
C ALA A 225 5.48 15.52 -13.73
N GLU A 226 5.55 14.47 -12.91
CA GLU A 226 4.77 14.35 -11.68
C GLU A 226 5.21 15.40 -10.64
N GLU A 227 6.51 15.65 -10.51
CA GLU A 227 7.06 16.72 -9.65
C GLU A 227 6.56 18.11 -10.07
N ALA A 228 6.63 18.42 -11.37
CA ALA A 228 6.12 19.70 -11.90
C ALA A 228 4.60 19.84 -11.69
N GLN A 229 3.85 18.74 -11.80
CA GLN A 229 2.42 18.74 -11.53
C GLN A 229 2.12 18.98 -10.04
N LEU A 230 2.90 18.40 -9.14
CA LEU A 230 2.76 18.63 -7.69
C LEU A 230 2.97 20.11 -7.34
N GLU A 231 4.02 20.74 -7.89
CA GLU A 231 4.30 22.17 -7.70
C GLU A 231 3.16 23.05 -8.27
N ALA A 232 2.64 22.70 -9.44
CA ALA A 232 1.53 23.41 -10.06
C ALA A 232 0.23 23.30 -9.23
N ILE A 233 -0.07 22.10 -8.70
CA ILE A 233 -1.21 21.87 -7.80
C ILE A 233 -1.07 22.77 -6.56
N TYR A 234 0.09 22.72 -5.90
CA TYR A 234 0.35 23.50 -4.70
C TYR A 234 0.17 25.01 -4.94
N THR A 235 0.80 25.54 -5.99
CA THR A 235 0.71 26.96 -6.37
C THR A 235 -0.73 27.37 -6.70
N THR A 236 -1.47 26.53 -7.42
CA THR A 236 -2.87 26.80 -7.79
C THR A 236 -3.77 26.86 -6.56
N VAL A 237 -3.57 25.93 -5.62
CA VAL A 237 -4.36 25.91 -4.38
C VAL A 237 -4.02 27.13 -3.52
N LEU A 238 -2.73 27.46 -3.33
CA LEU A 238 -2.34 28.69 -2.60
C LEU A 238 -2.99 29.95 -3.18
N ALA A 239 -2.95 30.11 -4.50
CA ALA A 239 -3.52 31.27 -5.18
C ALA A 239 -5.03 31.42 -4.92
N ARG A 240 -5.77 30.31 -4.76
CA ARG A 240 -7.21 30.32 -4.40
C ARG A 240 -7.46 30.95 -3.03
N TYR A 241 -6.49 30.87 -2.12
CA TYR A 241 -6.55 31.43 -0.77
C TYR A 241 -5.79 32.75 -0.63
N GLY A 242 -5.25 33.31 -1.73
CA GLY A 242 -4.57 34.61 -1.74
C GLY A 242 -3.08 34.56 -1.38
N TYR A 243 -2.45 33.39 -1.52
CA TYR A 243 -1.02 33.16 -1.26
C TYR A 243 -0.26 32.82 -2.54
#